data_AF-A0A699YBI6-F1
#
_entry.id   AF-A0A699YBI6-F1
#
_cell.length_a   1.000
_cell.length_b   1.000
_cell.length_c   1.000
_cell.angle_alpha   90.00
_cell.angle_beta   90.00
_cell.angle_gamma   90.00
#
_symmetry.space_group_name_H-M   'P 1'
#
loop_
_entity.id
_entity.type
_entity.pdbx_description
1 polymer ?
#
loop_
_entity_poly.entity_id
_entity_poly.type
_entity_poly.pdbx_seq_one_letter_code
_entity_poly.pdbx_strand_id
1 'polypeptide(L)'
;MSTCIHRREWDDDKRKTLDKISWEDFGAPLLDKEAVGPAVSRAQKAVLNPGKSYASFVDPTSPLLADADELGFSRNVVVLEIQGADISLSLIDLPGIINSTEKKEDQYLINMIKGMVKHYIKASQTIIVLAVHALSDIQNQVVYQMAREADPQQQRTLGVITKADVIPPGSHSMWIRMMRGDLFPLNLGYYMVVNPNQVDLDQGTSHEDAVDKERRFFETDASLSVLAQSVLWSSHLGLSNLTAALSKQLVDRTMAELPHMRAKASSDTVLRA
;
A
#
# COMPACT_ATOMS: atom_id res chain seq x y z
N MET A 1 17.61 -7.07 -10.28
CA MET A 1 16.80 -7.97 -11.13
C MET A 1 15.41 -8.02 -10.53
N SER A 2 14.36 -7.84 -11.30
CA SER A 2 12.98 -7.90 -10.81
C SER A 2 12.19 -8.97 -11.54
N THR A 3 11.34 -9.73 -10.85
CA THR A 3 10.46 -10.74 -11.43
C THR A 3 9.01 -10.44 -11.07
N CYS A 4 8.12 -10.52 -12.06
CA CYS A 4 6.68 -10.40 -11.84
C CYS A 4 6.10 -11.82 -11.84
N ILE A 5 5.36 -12.16 -10.79
CA ILE A 5 4.84 -13.50 -10.58
C ILE A 5 3.35 -13.38 -10.28
N HIS A 6 2.54 -14.21 -10.92
CA HIS A 6 1.14 -14.37 -10.59
C HIS A 6 0.98 -15.49 -9.56
N ARG A 7 0.39 -15.15 -8.42
CA ARG A 7 0.04 -16.10 -7.36
C ARG A 7 -1.47 -16.31 -7.36
N ARG A 8 -1.88 -17.50 -7.80
CA ARG A 8 -3.29 -17.90 -7.85
C ARG A 8 -3.67 -18.65 -6.58
N GLU A 9 -4.60 -18.09 -5.84
CA GLU A 9 -5.13 -18.68 -4.61
C GLU A 9 -6.64 -18.92 -4.68
N TRP A 10 -7.31 -18.29 -5.66
CA TRP A 10 -8.75 -18.30 -5.81
C TRP A 10 -9.15 -18.74 -7.23
N ASP A 11 -10.20 -19.56 -7.28
CA ASP A 11 -10.97 -19.83 -8.47
C ASP A 11 -11.99 -18.69 -8.62
N ASP A 12 -11.70 -17.76 -9.53
CA ASP A 12 -12.51 -16.55 -9.75
C ASP A 12 -13.92 -16.89 -10.27
N ASP A 13 -14.07 -17.99 -11.03
CA ASP A 13 -15.37 -18.47 -11.51
C ASP A 13 -16.21 -19.08 -10.39
N LYS A 14 -15.57 -19.89 -9.53
CA LYS A 14 -16.27 -20.61 -8.44
C LYS A 14 -16.32 -19.82 -7.13
N ARG A 15 -15.63 -18.68 -7.05
CA ARG A 15 -15.47 -17.85 -5.84
C ARG A 15 -14.98 -18.64 -4.62
N LYS A 16 -14.15 -19.66 -4.85
CA LYS A 16 -13.61 -20.57 -3.84
C LYS A 16 -12.09 -20.51 -3.83
N THR A 17 -11.50 -20.80 -2.68
CA THR A 17 -10.05 -21.01 -2.59
C THR A 17 -9.65 -22.24 -3.39
N LEU A 18 -8.51 -22.18 -4.06
CA LEU A 18 -7.91 -23.34 -4.70
C LEU A 18 -7.33 -24.30 -3.65
N ASP A 19 -7.42 -25.60 -3.90
CA ASP A 19 -6.83 -26.63 -3.04
C ASP A 19 -5.30 -26.57 -3.01
N LYS A 20 -4.69 -26.00 -4.06
CA LYS A 20 -3.25 -25.76 -4.17
C LYS A 20 -3.01 -24.39 -4.79
N ILE A 21 -2.16 -23.60 -4.12
CA ILE A 21 -1.69 -22.31 -4.63
C ILE A 21 -0.81 -22.56 -5.86
N SER A 22 -1.09 -21.89 -6.98
CA SER A 22 -0.22 -21.91 -8.16
C SER A 22 0.58 -20.61 -8.26
N TRP A 23 1.82 -20.74 -8.71
CA TRP A 23 2.74 -19.65 -8.96
C TRP A 23 3.16 -19.74 -10.42
N GLU A 24 2.94 -18.66 -11.17
CA GLU A 24 3.20 -18.59 -12.60
C GLU A 24 4.01 -17.32 -12.89
N ASP A 25 5.19 -17.47 -13.48
CA ASP A 25 6.01 -16.33 -13.88
C ASP A 25 5.30 -15.52 -14.96
N PHE A 26 5.26 -14.19 -14.77
CA PHE A 26 4.69 -13.26 -15.73
C PHE A 26 5.81 -12.65 -16.59
N GLY A 27 6.22 -13.41 -17.61
CA GLY A 27 7.28 -13.01 -18.53
C GLY A 27 8.69 -13.24 -17.98
N ALA A 28 9.68 -12.70 -18.69
CA ALA A 28 11.09 -12.83 -18.32
C ALA A 28 11.48 -11.86 -17.18
N PRO A 29 12.57 -12.13 -16.44
CA PRO A 29 13.12 -11.21 -15.46
C PRO A 29 13.40 -9.83 -16.07
N LEU A 30 12.96 -8.79 -15.38
CA LEU A 30 13.12 -7.39 -15.74
C LEU A 30 14.46 -6.89 -15.19
N LEU A 31 15.30 -6.38 -16.08
CA LEU A 31 16.59 -5.77 -15.74
C LEU A 31 16.51 -4.24 -15.73
N ASP A 32 15.53 -3.69 -16.42
CA ASP A 32 15.27 -2.25 -16.49
C ASP A 32 14.16 -1.86 -15.50
N LYS A 33 14.41 -0.79 -14.74
CA LYS A 33 13.45 -0.22 -13.79
C LYS A 33 12.22 0.35 -14.49
N GLU A 34 12.38 0.92 -15.68
CA GLU A 34 11.27 1.54 -16.42
C GLU A 34 10.28 0.49 -16.94
N ALA A 35 10.75 -0.75 -17.17
CA ALA A 35 9.90 -1.86 -17.60
C ALA A 35 8.97 -2.42 -16.50
N VAL A 36 9.25 -2.12 -15.22
CA VAL A 36 8.51 -2.68 -14.08
C VAL A 36 7.06 -2.20 -14.06
N GLY A 37 6.82 -0.89 -14.19
CA GLY A 37 5.47 -0.32 -14.15
C GLY A 37 4.54 -0.92 -15.21
N PRO A 38 4.94 -0.91 -16.50
CA PRO A 38 4.18 -1.56 -17.56
C PRO A 38 3.93 -3.05 -17.30
N ALA A 39 4.93 -3.80 -16.82
CA ALA A 39 4.77 -5.23 -16.54
C ALA A 39 3.74 -5.50 -15.43
N VAL A 40 3.78 -4.73 -14.34
CA VAL A 40 2.81 -4.84 -13.24
C VAL A 40 1.40 -4.50 -13.72
N SER A 41 1.25 -3.43 -14.51
CA SER A 41 -0.05 -3.05 -15.07
C SER A 41 -0.64 -4.16 -15.96
N ARG A 42 0.19 -4.80 -16.78
CA ARG A 42 -0.23 -5.95 -17.61
C ARG A 42 -0.56 -7.19 -16.78
N ALA A 43 0.20 -7.46 -15.72
CA ALA A 43 -0.09 -8.57 -14.81
C ALA A 43 -1.43 -8.35 -14.07
N GLN A 44 -1.70 -7.12 -13.62
CA GLN A 44 -3.00 -6.74 -13.05
C GLN A 44 -4.13 -6.94 -14.06
N LYS A 45 -3.94 -6.51 -15.31
CA LYS A 45 -4.90 -6.75 -16.40
C LYS A 45 -5.19 -8.24 -16.57
N ALA A 46 -4.15 -9.08 -16.59
CA ALA A 46 -4.33 -10.53 -16.71
C ALA A 46 -5.16 -11.11 -15.54
N VAL A 47 -4.90 -10.66 -14.31
CA VAL A 47 -5.64 -11.09 -13.11
C VAL A 47 -7.12 -10.69 -13.16
N LEU A 48 -7.45 -9.57 -13.81
CA LEU A 48 -8.83 -9.13 -13.99
C LEU A 48 -9.55 -9.79 -15.18
N ASN A 49 -8.87 -10.63 -15.96
CA ASN A 49 -9.39 -11.27 -17.16
C ASN A 49 -9.14 -12.79 -17.15
N PRO A 50 -9.73 -13.55 -16.21
CA PRO A 50 -9.45 -14.98 -16.02
C PRO A 50 -9.86 -15.88 -17.19
N GLY A 51 -10.77 -15.43 -18.06
CA GLY A 51 -11.17 -16.15 -19.29
C GLY A 51 -10.09 -16.13 -20.37
N LYS A 52 -9.06 -15.29 -20.22
CA LYS A 52 -7.95 -15.13 -21.16
C LYS A 52 -6.66 -15.72 -20.57
N SER A 53 -5.75 -16.16 -21.44
CA SER A 53 -4.47 -16.73 -21.00
C SER A 53 -3.53 -15.65 -20.47
N TYR A 54 -2.89 -15.86 -19.32
CA TYR A 54 -1.89 -14.93 -18.76
C TYR A 54 -0.77 -14.60 -19.75
N ALA A 55 -0.34 -15.58 -20.55
CA ALA A 55 0.71 -15.38 -21.56
C ALA A 55 0.34 -14.33 -22.61
N SER A 56 -0.95 -14.14 -22.90
CA SER A 56 -1.42 -13.14 -23.88
C SER A 56 -1.32 -11.68 -23.40
N PHE A 57 -1.05 -11.46 -22.12
CA PHE A 57 -0.84 -10.12 -21.55
C PHE A 57 0.64 -9.80 -21.35
N VAL A 58 1.55 -10.76 -21.55
CA VAL A 58 3.00 -10.52 -21.39
C VAL A 58 3.50 -9.54 -22.47
N ASP A 59 3.00 -9.70 -23.69
CA ASP A 59 3.34 -8.86 -24.85
C ASP A 59 2.73 -7.45 -24.70
N PRO A 60 3.56 -6.38 -24.70
CA PRO A 60 3.07 -5.00 -24.62
C PRO A 60 2.23 -4.57 -25.83
N THR A 61 2.27 -5.29 -26.95
CA THR A 61 1.49 -4.99 -28.16
C THR A 61 0.14 -5.70 -28.20
N SER A 62 -0.20 -6.47 -27.16
CA SER A 62 -1.44 -7.23 -27.09
C SER A 62 -2.68 -6.33 -27.18
N PRO A 63 -3.64 -6.62 -28.09
CA PRO A 63 -4.86 -5.83 -28.21
C PRO A 63 -5.75 -5.92 -26.97
N LEU A 64 -5.59 -6.97 -26.16
CA LEU A 64 -6.36 -7.22 -24.94
C LEU A 64 -6.14 -6.16 -23.85
N LEU A 65 -5.06 -5.37 -23.96
CA LEU A 65 -4.78 -4.28 -23.03
C LEU A 65 -5.79 -3.13 -23.16
N ALA A 66 -6.41 -2.97 -24.34
CA ALA A 66 -7.42 -1.96 -24.59
C ALA A 66 -8.86 -2.41 -24.25
N ASP A 67 -9.06 -3.72 -24.06
CA ASP A 67 -10.38 -4.28 -23.74
C ASP A 67 -10.84 -3.88 -22.33
N ALA A 68 -12.16 -3.87 -22.11
CA ALA A 68 -12.71 -3.80 -20.76
C ALA A 68 -12.38 -5.07 -19.97
N ASP A 69 -12.25 -4.93 -18.65
CA ASP A 69 -11.98 -6.06 -17.75
C ASP A 69 -13.21 -6.95 -17.57
N GLU A 70 -12.97 -8.27 -17.52
CA GLU A 70 -14.00 -9.26 -17.18
C GLU A 70 -14.45 -9.14 -15.72
N LEU A 71 -13.51 -8.81 -14.82
CA LEU A 71 -13.74 -8.62 -13.39
C LEU A 71 -13.40 -7.19 -12.96
N GLY A 72 -14.22 -6.63 -12.07
CA GLY A 72 -13.87 -5.36 -11.40
C GLY A 72 -12.75 -5.50 -10.37
N PHE A 73 -12.68 -6.65 -9.68
CA PHE A 73 -11.64 -6.98 -8.69
C PHE A 73 -11.40 -8.49 -8.67
N SER A 74 -10.15 -8.89 -8.37
CA SER A 74 -9.79 -10.30 -8.13
C SER A 74 -9.15 -10.47 -6.76
N ARG A 75 -9.25 -11.67 -6.19
CA ARG A 75 -8.53 -12.07 -4.96
C ARG A 75 -7.15 -12.66 -5.26
N ASN A 76 -6.85 -12.93 -6.53
CA ASN A 76 -5.53 -13.39 -6.94
C ASN A 76 -4.52 -12.24 -6.86
N VAL A 77 -3.25 -12.60 -6.65
CA VAL A 77 -2.22 -11.65 -6.22
C VAL A 77 -1.15 -11.54 -7.30
N VAL A 78 -0.79 -10.30 -7.65
CA VAL A 78 0.42 -10.00 -8.40
C VAL A 78 1.55 -9.79 -7.40
N VAL A 79 2.63 -10.56 -7.53
CA VAL A 79 3.81 -10.49 -6.68
C VAL A 79 4.96 -9.93 -7.52
N LEU A 80 5.53 -8.81 -7.08
CA LEU A 80 6.75 -8.25 -7.65
C LEU A 80 7.90 -8.52 -6.70
N GLU A 81 8.83 -9.37 -7.12
CA GLU A 81 10.07 -9.61 -6.39
C GLU A 81 11.19 -8.75 -6.98
N ILE A 82 11.86 -7.98 -6.13
CA ILE A 82 12.97 -7.11 -6.54
C ILE A 82 14.22 -7.56 -5.79
N GLN A 83 15.20 -8.08 -6.52
CA GLN A 83 16.50 -8.51 -5.99
C GLN A 83 17.58 -7.46 -6.27
N GLY A 84 18.33 -7.11 -5.24
CA GLY A 84 19.45 -6.16 -5.33
C GLY A 84 19.49 -5.09 -4.23
N ALA A 85 18.54 -5.10 -3.29
CA ALA A 85 18.59 -4.25 -2.10
C ALA A 85 19.18 -5.02 -0.91
N ASP A 86 19.96 -4.34 -0.06
CA ASP A 86 20.54 -4.92 1.17
C ASP A 86 19.49 -5.17 2.28
N ILE A 87 18.22 -4.87 2.02
CA ILE A 87 17.11 -4.96 2.97
C ILE A 87 16.01 -5.83 2.37
N SER A 88 15.53 -6.80 3.14
CA SER A 88 14.32 -7.57 2.82
C SER A 88 13.09 -6.80 3.28
N LEU A 89 12.29 -6.32 2.31
CA LEU A 89 11.05 -5.59 2.54
C LEU A 89 9.91 -6.28 1.79
N SER A 90 8.74 -6.39 2.43
CA SER A 90 7.50 -6.80 1.77
C SER A 90 6.45 -5.71 1.93
N LEU A 91 5.96 -5.20 0.80
CA LEU A 91 4.87 -4.24 0.74
C LEU A 91 3.67 -4.93 0.11
N ILE A 92 2.49 -4.68 0.68
CA ILE A 92 1.23 -5.24 0.18
C ILE A 92 0.35 -4.05 -0.18
N ASP A 93 0.12 -3.87 -1.48
CA ASP A 93 -0.85 -2.89 -1.97
C ASP A 93 -2.24 -3.53 -2.01
N LEU A 94 -3.22 -2.80 -1.49
CA LEU A 94 -4.59 -3.30 -1.32
C LEU A 94 -5.55 -2.38 -2.07
N PRO A 95 -6.64 -2.92 -2.67
CA PRO A 95 -7.63 -2.09 -3.34
C PRO A 95 -8.21 -1.02 -2.41
N GLY A 96 -8.44 0.18 -2.95
CA GLY A 96 -9.10 1.26 -2.23
C GLY A 96 -10.50 0.84 -1.76
N ILE A 97 -10.82 1.13 -0.49
CA ILE A 97 -12.11 0.74 0.08
C ILE A 97 -13.20 1.68 -0.44
N ILE A 98 -14.09 1.14 -1.28
CA ILE A 98 -15.34 1.78 -1.68
C ILE A 98 -16.47 1.46 -0.69
N ASN A 99 -17.33 2.44 -0.38
CA ASN A 99 -18.43 2.25 0.57
C ASN A 99 -19.83 2.39 -0.05
N SER A 100 -19.89 2.71 -1.35
CA SER A 100 -21.13 2.79 -2.11
C SER A 100 -20.87 2.38 -3.55
N THR A 101 -21.88 1.81 -4.17
CA THR A 101 -21.95 1.55 -5.62
C THR A 101 -23.32 1.98 -6.10
N GLU A 102 -23.41 2.53 -7.32
CA GLU A 102 -24.68 2.88 -7.95
C GLU A 102 -25.49 1.63 -8.31
N LYS A 103 -24.80 0.51 -8.57
CA LYS A 103 -25.41 -0.74 -9.00
C LYS A 103 -25.50 -1.72 -7.83
N LYS A 104 -26.72 -2.12 -7.45
CA LYS A 104 -26.94 -3.11 -6.38
C LYS A 104 -26.19 -4.42 -6.60
N GLU A 105 -26.02 -4.82 -7.86
CA GLU A 105 -25.27 -6.01 -8.26
C GLU A 105 -23.80 -5.96 -7.86
N ASP A 106 -23.20 -4.78 -7.65
CA ASP A 106 -21.78 -4.64 -7.28
C ASP A 106 -21.54 -4.63 -5.77
N GLN A 107 -22.60 -4.77 -4.96
CA GLN A 107 -22.47 -4.72 -3.49
C GLN A 107 -21.61 -5.87 -2.94
N TYR A 108 -21.51 -6.99 -3.64
CA TYR A 108 -20.60 -8.08 -3.28
C TYR A 108 -19.12 -7.68 -3.44
N LEU A 109 -18.78 -6.78 -4.38
CA LEU A 109 -17.41 -6.29 -4.58
C LEU A 109 -16.93 -5.50 -3.37
N ILE A 110 -17.80 -4.67 -2.79
CA ILE A 110 -17.52 -3.95 -1.55
C ILE A 110 -17.13 -4.93 -0.43
N ASN A 111 -17.93 -6.00 -0.24
CA ASN A 111 -17.66 -7.01 0.78
C ASN A 111 -16.39 -7.81 0.47
N MET A 112 -16.11 -8.07 -0.81
CA MET A 112 -14.88 -8.73 -1.25
C MET A 112 -13.64 -7.90 -0.92
N ILE A 113 -13.63 -6.60 -1.26
CA ILE A 113 -12.51 -5.69 -0.94
C ILE A 113 -12.32 -5.61 0.57
N LYS A 114 -13.41 -5.40 1.34
CA LYS A 114 -13.34 -5.38 2.81
C LYS A 114 -12.77 -6.68 3.37
N GLY A 115 -13.16 -7.83 2.80
CA GLY A 115 -12.63 -9.15 3.16
C GLY A 115 -11.14 -9.31 2.87
N MET A 116 -10.68 -8.85 1.69
CA MET A 116 -9.27 -8.86 1.32
C MET A 116 -8.44 -8.00 2.28
N VAL A 117 -8.88 -6.76 2.53
CA VAL A 117 -8.18 -5.88 3.47
C VAL A 117 -8.12 -6.51 4.86
N LYS A 118 -9.25 -7.01 5.39
CA LYS A 118 -9.29 -7.70 6.70
C LYS A 118 -8.34 -8.89 6.76
N HIS A 119 -8.22 -9.66 5.69
CA HIS A 119 -7.32 -10.80 5.63
C HIS A 119 -5.85 -10.38 5.86
N TYR A 120 -5.38 -9.34 5.15
CA TYR A 120 -3.99 -8.90 5.24
C TYR A 120 -3.67 -8.13 6.52
N ILE A 121 -4.58 -7.28 7.00
CA ILE A 121 -4.32 -6.48 8.21
C ILE A 121 -4.48 -7.30 9.51
N LYS A 122 -5.08 -8.49 9.46
CA LYS A 122 -5.29 -9.35 10.64
C LYS A 122 -3.99 -9.87 11.25
N ALA A 123 -2.95 -10.08 10.45
CA ALA A 123 -1.68 -10.58 10.96
C ALA A 123 -1.03 -9.53 11.89
N SER A 124 -0.70 -9.94 13.12
CA SER A 124 -0.12 -9.06 14.14
C SER A 124 1.24 -8.46 13.74
N GLN A 125 1.93 -9.11 12.80
CA GLN A 125 3.23 -8.68 12.29
C GLN A 125 3.15 -7.65 11.18
N THR A 126 1.97 -7.44 10.60
CA THR A 126 1.77 -6.44 9.56
C THR A 126 1.66 -5.05 10.18
N ILE A 127 2.54 -4.14 9.76
CA ILE A 127 2.35 -2.70 10.02
C ILE A 127 1.22 -2.22 9.10
N ILE A 128 0.20 -1.61 9.69
CA ILE A 128 -0.91 -1.00 8.95
C ILE A 128 -0.52 0.45 8.64
N VAL A 129 -0.32 0.74 7.37
CA VAL A 129 -0.15 2.12 6.88
C VAL A 129 -1.53 2.66 6.52
N LEU A 130 -2.09 3.50 7.39
CA LEU A 130 -3.37 4.15 7.18
C LEU A 130 -3.17 5.42 6.35
N ALA A 131 -3.33 5.32 5.04
CA ALA A 131 -3.30 6.46 4.13
C ALA A 131 -4.63 7.25 4.18
N VAL A 132 -4.56 8.55 4.43
CA VAL A 132 -5.69 9.47 4.56
C VAL A 132 -5.47 10.65 3.64
N HIS A 133 -6.40 10.92 2.73
CA HIS A 133 -6.33 12.08 1.84
C HIS A 133 -6.65 13.37 2.60
N ALA A 134 -5.88 14.44 2.47
CA ALA A 134 -6.04 15.67 3.25
C ALA A 134 -7.29 16.55 2.91
N LEU A 135 -8.21 16.01 2.11
CA LEU A 135 -9.55 16.59 1.83
C LEU A 135 -10.68 15.74 2.37
N SER A 136 -10.36 14.55 2.87
CA SER A 136 -11.34 13.55 3.24
C SER A 136 -11.68 13.63 4.73
N ASP A 137 -12.92 13.34 5.06
CA ASP A 137 -13.36 13.22 6.44
C ASP A 137 -12.97 11.85 6.99
N ILE A 138 -11.95 11.82 7.86
CA ILE A 138 -11.44 10.59 8.46
C ILE A 138 -12.50 9.86 9.31
N GLN A 139 -13.45 10.58 9.93
CA GLN A 139 -14.47 9.96 10.79
C GLN A 139 -15.37 9.01 10.01
N ASN A 140 -15.58 9.31 8.73
CA ASN A 140 -16.42 8.54 7.83
C ASN A 140 -15.65 7.47 7.05
N GLN A 141 -14.34 7.30 7.32
CA GLN A 141 -13.53 6.31 6.61
C GLN A 141 -13.63 4.93 7.25
N VAL A 142 -14.19 4.01 6.46
CA VAL A 142 -14.24 2.58 6.78
C VAL A 142 -12.84 2.02 7.08
N VAL A 143 -11.82 2.51 6.38
CA VAL A 143 -10.42 2.08 6.59
C VAL A 143 -9.97 2.33 8.03
N TYR A 144 -10.31 3.47 8.63
CA TYR A 144 -9.96 3.78 10.01
C TYR A 144 -10.58 2.78 10.99
N GLN A 145 -11.87 2.49 10.83
CA GLN A 145 -12.58 1.50 11.66
C GLN A 145 -11.96 0.11 11.52
N MET A 146 -11.67 -0.32 10.29
CA MET A 146 -11.04 -1.62 10.04
C MET A 146 -9.63 -1.72 10.64
N ALA A 147 -8.85 -0.65 10.57
CA ALA A 147 -7.54 -0.59 11.23
C ALA A 147 -7.68 -0.71 12.76
N ARG A 148 -8.66 -0.03 13.36
CA ARG A 148 -8.94 -0.10 14.81
C ARG A 148 -9.43 -1.46 15.26
N GLU A 149 -10.27 -2.12 14.45
CA GLU A 149 -10.72 -3.50 14.71
C GLU A 149 -9.53 -4.48 14.71
N ALA A 150 -8.59 -4.30 13.76
CA ALA A 150 -7.43 -5.17 13.62
C ALA A 150 -6.31 -4.86 14.62
N ASP A 151 -6.18 -3.59 15.04
CA ASP A 151 -5.17 -3.10 15.99
C ASP A 151 -5.81 -2.20 17.06
N PRO A 152 -6.56 -2.78 18.03
CA PRO A 152 -7.27 -1.99 19.04
C PRO A 152 -6.32 -1.14 19.91
N GLN A 153 -5.12 -1.66 20.19
CA GLN A 153 -4.08 -1.01 20.98
C GLN A 153 -3.20 -0.05 20.18
N GLN A 154 -3.35 0.00 18.85
CA GLN A 154 -2.67 0.93 17.94
C GLN A 154 -1.16 0.79 17.87
N GLN A 155 -0.64 -0.37 18.22
CA GLN A 155 0.81 -0.56 18.35
C GLN A 155 1.48 -0.70 16.99
N ARG A 156 0.72 -1.02 15.94
CA ARG A 156 1.24 -1.34 14.60
C ARG A 156 0.56 -0.54 13.50
N THR A 157 -0.21 0.50 13.85
CA THR A 157 -0.87 1.38 12.89
C THR A 157 -0.16 2.72 12.83
N LEU A 158 0.31 3.09 11.64
CA LEU A 158 0.94 4.37 11.32
C LEU A 158 0.06 5.14 10.35
N GLY A 159 -0.19 6.41 10.64
CA GLY A 159 -1.02 7.27 9.79
C GLY A 159 -0.19 8.03 8.76
N VAL A 160 -0.68 8.14 7.54
CA VAL A 160 -0.06 8.94 6.47
C VAL A 160 -1.11 9.86 5.87
N ILE A 161 -0.99 11.17 6.12
CA ILE A 161 -1.81 12.20 5.50
C ILE A 161 -1.18 12.53 4.14
N THR A 162 -1.88 12.16 3.07
CA THR A 162 -1.44 12.38 1.68
C THR A 162 -2.11 13.62 1.11
N LYS A 163 -1.48 14.22 0.08
CA LYS A 163 -1.99 15.39 -0.63
C LYS A 163 -2.19 16.59 0.31
N ALA A 164 -1.21 16.86 1.18
CA ALA A 164 -1.29 17.98 2.11
C ALA A 164 -1.36 19.36 1.43
N ASP A 165 -0.90 19.44 0.18
CA ASP A 165 -0.91 20.62 -0.68
C ASP A 165 -2.31 21.11 -1.07
N VAL A 166 -3.33 20.25 -0.99
CA VAL A 166 -4.71 20.63 -1.34
C VAL A 166 -5.57 21.01 -0.13
N ILE A 167 -5.00 21.07 1.08
CA ILE A 167 -5.77 21.48 2.26
C ILE A 167 -6.27 22.93 2.06
N PRO A 168 -7.59 23.18 2.17
CA PRO A 168 -8.12 24.52 1.98
C PRO A 168 -7.57 25.48 3.06
N PRO A 169 -7.27 26.74 2.70
CA PRO A 169 -6.92 27.77 3.68
C PRO A 169 -7.96 27.83 4.81
N GLY A 170 -7.49 27.90 6.06
CA GLY A 170 -8.34 27.86 7.24
C GLY A 170 -8.75 26.46 7.74
N SER A 171 -8.48 25.38 6.99
CA SER A 171 -8.85 24.00 7.36
C SER A 171 -7.68 23.17 7.94
N HIS A 172 -6.52 23.78 8.15
CA HIS A 172 -5.30 23.10 8.64
C HIS A 172 -5.38 22.66 10.11
N SER A 173 -6.23 23.29 10.92
CA SER A 173 -6.29 23.07 12.37
C SER A 173 -6.57 21.62 12.74
N MET A 174 -7.47 20.96 12.00
CA MET A 174 -7.78 19.54 12.20
C MET A 174 -6.56 18.66 11.91
N TRP A 175 -5.88 18.88 10.78
CA TRP A 175 -4.70 18.10 10.36
C TRP A 175 -3.51 18.29 11.31
N ILE A 176 -3.29 19.52 11.79
CA ILE A 176 -2.26 19.82 12.81
C ILE A 176 -2.56 19.07 14.11
N ARG A 177 -3.83 19.05 14.56
CA ARG A 177 -4.26 18.30 15.75
C ARG A 177 -4.10 16.79 15.57
N MET A 178 -4.36 16.26 14.38
CA MET A 178 -4.10 14.85 14.06
C MET A 178 -2.61 14.53 14.11
N MET A 179 -1.76 15.37 13.50
CA MET A 179 -0.31 15.21 13.56
C MET A 179 0.20 15.18 15.00
N ARG A 180 -0.39 15.99 15.89
CA ARG A 180 -0.06 16.04 17.31
C ARG A 180 -0.60 14.87 18.14
N GLY A 181 -1.48 14.05 17.57
CA GLY A 181 -2.18 12.98 18.28
C GLY A 181 -3.37 13.45 19.12
N ASP A 182 -3.77 14.71 19.02
CA ASP A 182 -4.94 15.26 19.73
C ASP A 182 -6.27 14.72 19.15
N LEU A 183 -6.23 14.26 17.89
CA LEU A 183 -7.36 13.65 17.18
C LEU A 183 -6.91 12.33 16.55
N PHE A 184 -7.72 11.28 16.72
CA PHE A 184 -7.45 9.93 16.21
C PHE A 184 -6.04 9.41 16.56
N PRO A 185 -5.60 9.45 17.84
CA PRO A 185 -4.23 9.11 18.21
C PRO A 185 -3.82 7.76 17.63
N LEU A 186 -2.56 7.60 17.23
CA LEU A 186 -1.93 6.35 16.80
C LEU A 186 -0.56 6.26 17.49
N ASN A 187 -0.15 5.10 18.00
CA ASN A 187 1.11 5.03 18.76
C ASN A 187 2.35 5.20 17.88
N LEU A 188 2.25 4.83 16.58
CA LEU A 188 3.30 5.10 15.60
C LEU A 188 3.21 6.51 14.99
N GLY A 189 2.24 7.32 15.45
CA GLY A 189 2.03 8.68 15.01
C GLY A 189 1.48 8.82 13.59
N TYR A 190 1.46 10.08 13.15
CA TYR A 190 1.09 10.47 11.79
C TYR A 190 2.29 11.06 11.07
N TYR A 191 2.33 10.83 9.75
CA TYR A 191 3.24 11.46 8.82
C TYR A 191 2.43 12.24 7.80
N MET A 192 2.99 13.33 7.28
CA MET A 192 2.34 14.14 6.25
C MET A 192 3.24 14.21 5.02
N VAL A 193 2.69 13.92 3.85
CA VAL A 193 3.43 13.85 2.59
C VAL A 193 2.73 14.60 1.47
N VAL A 194 3.53 15.10 0.53
CA VAL A 194 3.07 15.69 -0.73
C VAL A 194 3.65 14.85 -1.86
N ASN A 195 2.75 14.15 -2.55
CA ASN A 195 3.12 13.30 -3.68
C ASN A 195 3.07 14.13 -4.98
N PRO A 196 3.93 13.84 -5.97
CA PRO A 196 3.85 14.44 -7.30
C PRO A 196 2.42 14.45 -7.83
N ASN A 197 2.01 15.57 -8.43
CA ASN A 197 0.73 15.65 -9.11
C ASN A 197 0.85 15.08 -10.54
N GLN A 198 -0.27 14.97 -11.26
CA GLN A 198 -0.25 14.41 -12.62
C GLN A 198 0.66 15.20 -13.56
N VAL A 199 0.71 16.52 -13.42
CA VAL A 199 1.58 17.39 -14.24
C VAL A 199 3.06 17.11 -13.96
N ASP A 200 3.44 16.93 -12.70
CA ASP A 200 4.81 16.58 -12.31
C ASP A 200 5.21 15.22 -12.89
N LEU A 201 4.29 14.24 -12.88
CA LEU A 201 4.51 12.91 -13.43
C LEU A 201 4.64 12.94 -14.96
N ASP A 202 3.77 13.68 -15.64
CA ASP A 202 3.79 13.83 -17.10
C ASP A 202 5.08 14.53 -17.58
N GLN A 203 5.65 15.42 -16.75
CA GLN A 203 6.92 16.08 -17.00
C GLN A 203 8.15 15.25 -16.62
N GLY A 204 7.97 14.04 -16.08
CA GLY A 204 9.07 13.18 -15.65
C GLY A 204 9.89 13.76 -14.50
N THR A 205 9.24 14.46 -13.55
CA THR A 205 9.92 15.05 -12.38
C THR A 205 10.75 13.98 -11.67
N SER A 206 12.05 14.27 -11.46
CA SER A 206 12.94 13.33 -10.81
C SER A 206 12.56 13.10 -9.34
N HIS A 207 13.01 11.99 -8.75
CA HIS A 207 12.75 11.73 -7.33
C HIS A 207 13.35 12.82 -6.43
N GLU A 208 14.56 13.29 -6.74
CA GLU A 208 15.24 14.35 -5.99
C GLU A 208 14.44 15.65 -6.04
N ASP A 209 13.96 16.04 -7.23
CA ASP A 209 13.13 17.23 -7.39
C ASP A 209 11.81 17.13 -6.63
N ALA A 210 11.18 15.94 -6.60
CA ALA A 210 9.95 15.71 -5.85
C ALA A 210 10.16 15.89 -4.34
N VAL A 211 11.27 15.36 -3.80
CA VAL A 211 11.63 15.51 -2.38
C VAL A 211 11.91 16.97 -2.04
N ASP A 212 12.60 17.70 -2.92
CA ASP A 212 12.90 19.11 -2.69
C ASP A 212 11.67 20.01 -2.82
N LYS A 213 10.76 19.73 -3.76
CA LYS A 213 9.45 20.39 -3.86
C LYS A 213 8.65 20.18 -2.57
N GLU A 214 8.58 18.94 -2.08
CA GLU A 214 7.88 18.60 -0.83
C GLU A 214 8.46 19.34 0.38
N ARG A 215 9.80 19.36 0.50
CA ARG A 215 10.49 20.10 1.57
C ARG A 215 10.12 21.58 1.55
N ARG A 216 10.24 22.22 0.39
CA ARG A 216 9.92 23.65 0.22
C ARG A 216 8.45 23.94 0.53
N PHE A 217 7.54 23.05 0.14
CA PHE A 217 6.12 23.17 0.48
C PHE A 217 5.93 23.27 2.01
N PHE A 218 6.45 22.30 2.77
CA PHE A 218 6.29 22.31 4.23
C PHE A 218 6.98 23.49 4.91
N GLU A 219 8.08 24.00 4.36
CA GLU A 219 8.79 25.16 4.91
C GLU A 219 8.06 26.49 4.64
N THR A 220 7.36 26.61 3.51
CA THR A 220 6.77 27.87 3.04
C THR A 220 5.27 27.98 3.29
N ASP A 221 4.56 26.87 3.53
CA ASP A 221 3.12 26.91 3.78
C ASP A 221 2.79 27.71 5.05
N ALA A 222 1.81 28.61 4.95
CA ALA A 222 1.47 29.56 6.01
C ALA A 222 0.96 28.88 7.30
N SER A 223 0.39 27.68 7.20
CA SER A 223 -0.20 26.96 8.33
C SER A 223 0.63 25.75 8.80
N LEU A 224 1.28 25.06 7.86
CA LEU A 224 2.05 23.83 8.12
C LEU A 224 3.52 24.09 8.45
N SER A 225 4.08 25.26 8.10
CA SER A 225 5.46 25.63 8.46
C SER A 225 5.73 25.59 9.96
N VAL A 226 4.70 25.78 10.80
CA VAL A 226 4.81 25.59 12.26
C VAL A 226 5.20 24.17 12.65
N LEU A 227 4.77 23.16 11.87
CA LEU A 227 5.17 21.77 12.08
C LEU A 227 6.61 21.55 11.60
N ALA A 228 6.99 22.15 10.47
CA ALA A 228 8.34 22.05 9.91
C ALA A 228 9.40 22.70 10.83
N GLN A 229 9.06 23.81 11.47
CA GLN A 229 9.94 24.52 12.42
C GLN A 229 9.99 23.86 13.81
N SER A 230 9.05 22.97 14.11
CA SER A 230 9.02 22.25 15.38
C SER A 230 10.00 21.08 15.38
N VAL A 231 10.91 21.06 16.36
CA VAL A 231 11.84 19.95 16.59
C VAL A 231 11.11 18.60 16.76
N LEU A 232 9.89 18.62 17.29
CA LEU A 232 9.10 17.40 17.53
C LEU A 232 8.41 16.87 16.27
N TRP A 233 8.08 17.73 15.30
CA TRP A 233 7.18 17.38 14.20
C TRP A 233 7.85 17.43 12.82
N SER A 234 9.02 18.05 12.70
CA SER A 234 9.77 18.11 11.44
C SER A 234 10.13 16.70 10.92
N SER A 235 10.44 15.75 11.80
CA SER A 235 10.70 14.34 11.46
C SER A 235 9.44 13.54 11.07
N HIS A 236 8.27 14.17 11.09
CA HIS A 236 7.00 13.58 10.65
C HIS A 236 6.52 14.15 9.31
N LEU A 237 7.28 15.05 8.70
CA LEU A 237 6.96 15.65 7.40
C LEU A 237 7.84 15.08 6.32
N GLY A 238 7.23 14.71 5.21
CA GLY A 238 7.91 14.29 3.99
C GLY A 238 8.17 12.80 3.86
N LEU A 239 8.32 12.38 2.60
CA LEU A 239 8.46 10.99 2.19
C LEU A 239 9.75 10.34 2.71
N SER A 240 10.85 11.10 2.75
CA SER A 240 12.14 10.60 3.26
C SER A 240 12.06 10.22 4.74
N ASN A 241 11.37 11.04 5.54
CA ASN A 241 11.17 10.79 6.96
C ASN A 241 10.22 9.61 7.21
N LEU A 242 9.14 9.52 6.42
CA LEU A 242 8.23 8.37 6.45
C LEU A 242 8.98 7.07 6.11
N THR A 243 9.84 7.09 5.08
CA THR A 243 10.62 5.92 4.65
C THR A 243 11.59 5.47 5.74
N ALA A 244 12.29 6.41 6.38
CA ALA A 244 13.19 6.12 7.50
C ALA A 244 12.44 5.53 8.70
N ALA A 245 11.26 6.09 9.02
CA ALA A 245 10.43 5.62 10.11
C ALA A 245 9.89 4.20 9.87
N LEU A 246 9.36 3.92 8.67
CA LEU A 246 8.91 2.59 8.29
C LEU A 246 10.05 1.58 8.31
N SER A 247 11.22 1.96 7.78
CA SER A 247 12.42 1.09 7.80
C SER A 247 12.82 0.72 9.22
N LYS A 248 12.85 1.70 10.14
CA LYS A 248 13.13 1.44 11.56
C LYS A 248 12.09 0.50 12.18
N GLN A 249 10.79 0.75 11.96
CA GLN A 249 9.72 -0.07 12.50
C GLN A 249 9.79 -1.53 12.01
N LEU A 250 10.15 -1.73 10.74
CA LEU A 250 10.33 -3.06 10.17
C LEU A 250 11.51 -3.79 10.80
N VAL A 251 12.65 -3.11 10.99
CA VAL A 251 13.82 -3.69 11.66
C VAL A 251 13.49 -4.05 13.10
N ASP A 252 12.90 -3.13 13.87
CA ASP A 252 12.55 -3.34 15.29
C ASP A 252 11.61 -4.54 15.45
N ARG A 253 10.58 -4.64 14.59
CA ARG A 253 9.63 -5.76 14.61
C ARG A 253 10.24 -7.07 14.17
N THR A 254 11.04 -7.06 13.10
CA THR A 254 11.73 -8.27 12.64
C THR A 254 12.61 -8.81 13.75
N MET A 255 13.40 -7.95 14.41
CA MET A 255 14.26 -8.34 15.53
C MET A 255 13.49 -8.88 16.73
N ALA A 256 12.33 -8.29 17.06
CA ALA A 256 11.46 -8.77 18.13
C ALA A 256 10.84 -10.16 17.83
N GLU A 257 10.58 -10.47 16.56
CA GLU A 257 9.95 -11.72 16.12
C GLU A 257 10.93 -12.86 15.82
N LEU A 258 12.20 -12.56 15.55
CA LEU A 258 13.24 -13.57 15.28
C LEU A 258 13.26 -14.73 16.31
N PRO A 259 13.13 -14.50 17.63
CA PRO A 259 13.08 -15.59 18.61
C PRO A 259 11.89 -16.54 18.39
N HIS A 260 10.70 -15.99 18.12
CA HIS A 260 9.49 -16.77 17.86
C HIS A 260 9.56 -17.55 16.54
N MET A 261 10.10 -16.91 15.49
CA MET A 261 10.34 -17.57 14.20
C MET A 261 11.30 -18.75 14.33
N ARG A 262 12.40 -18.58 15.08
CA ARG A 262 13.35 -19.66 15.37
C ARG A 262 12.69 -20.81 16.14
N ALA A 263 11.93 -20.51 17.18
CA ALA A 263 11.22 -21.53 17.97
C ALA A 263 10.23 -22.33 17.11
N LYS A 264 9.49 -21.66 16.20
CA LYS A 264 8.56 -22.30 15.27
C LYS A 264 9.29 -23.19 14.25
N ALA A 265 10.36 -22.69 13.64
CA ALA A 265 11.17 -23.46 12.68
C ALA A 265 11.83 -24.69 13.32
N SER A 266 12.33 -24.57 14.55
CA SER A 266 12.88 -25.71 15.30
C SER A 266 11.80 -26.74 15.66
N SER A 267 10.59 -26.29 16.01
CA SER A 267 9.47 -27.19 16.31
C SER A 267 8.96 -27.94 15.08
N ASP A 268 8.91 -27.28 13.91
CA ASP A 268 8.54 -27.92 12.64
C ASP A 268 9.61 -28.90 12.13
N THR A 269 10.88 -28.71 12.53
CA THR A 269 11.97 -29.64 12.21
C THR A 269 11.88 -30.93 13.05
N VAL A 270 11.43 -30.83 14.31
CA VAL A 270 11.23 -31.98 15.20
C VAL A 270 9.99 -32.80 14.83
N LEU A 271 8.97 -32.19 14.22
CA LEU A 271 7.77 -32.89 13.74
C LEU A 271 7.96 -33.62 12.39
N ARG A 272 9.12 -33.45 11.74
CA ARG A 272 9.48 -34.10 10.47
C ARG A 272 10.62 -35.12 10.59
N ALA A 273 11.12 -35.38 11.80
CA ALA A 273 12.10 -36.41 12.12
C ALA A 273 11.43 -37.58 12.86
#